data_AF-A0A8T0N8L6-F1
#
_entry.id   AF-A0A8T0N8L6-F1
#
_cell.length_a   1.000
_cell.length_b   1.000
_cell.length_c   1.000
_cell.angle_alpha   90.00
_cell.angle_beta   90.00
_cell.angle_gamma   90.00
#
_symmetry.space_group_name_H-M   'P 1'
#
loop_
_entity.id
_entity.type
_entity.pdbx_description
1 polymer ?
#
loop_
_entity_poly.entity_id
_entity_poly.type
_entity_poly.pdbx_seq_one_letter_code
_entity_poly.pdbx_strand_id
1 'polypeptide(L)'
;MEKRVQGATKLLDGSLERCFVDGLEHRDAKVIYNCLRAYAAIDNTSSAEELFRATVVSPLIQKIVPQNYAKAVAGASSDGLEDDYEQIKQCVEKDCKFILEISSSANSGLHVFDFLGNSILKEVLSAIQKGKPGAFSPGKPKEFLKNYKASLGFLDFLEGYCQSKSAVIKFRSEPAYTDFMRQWNVGVYFSLRFQEIAGGLDSTLTNTISPAGMNEAQGKPLLLKQSLKLLESLQTCWSDEVLVFSHCDKFLRLSLQLISRYTTWLSSGLSARKASDGSPNSPADAEWALSIPIDDFIYIMHDVHAVIGELSESGSFIGHVNQLLASCPIEVLNLVKQSILQAVEPLKELLPSIMNVMIGIIVKKSNEDLKHLKGITATYRLTNKLAVRHSPYVSGILHPLKVNDFLFYPSCFMIFSFDLN
;
A
#
# COMPACT_ATOMS: atom_id res chain seq x y z
N MET A 1 32.55 -12.63 -56.50
CA MET A 1 32.61 -13.61 -55.39
C MET A 1 31.53 -13.31 -54.36
N GLU A 2 31.41 -12.07 -53.93
CA GLU A 2 30.40 -11.54 -52.99
C GLU A 2 28.94 -11.91 -53.33
N LYS A 3 28.48 -11.71 -54.57
CA LYS A 3 27.12 -12.14 -55.00
C LYS A 3 26.86 -13.64 -54.88
N ARG A 4 27.90 -14.49 -55.02
CA ARG A 4 27.76 -15.96 -54.88
C ARG A 4 27.70 -16.37 -53.42
N VAL A 5 28.47 -15.70 -52.56
CA VAL A 5 28.42 -15.89 -51.10
C VAL A 5 27.04 -15.47 -50.57
N GLN A 6 26.55 -14.29 -50.95
CA GLN A 6 25.20 -13.83 -50.59
C GLN A 6 24.09 -14.78 -51.07
N GLY A 7 24.23 -15.35 -52.27
CA GLY A 7 23.31 -16.36 -52.79
C GLY A 7 23.32 -17.66 -51.96
N ALA A 8 24.50 -18.12 -51.56
CA ALA A 8 24.65 -19.32 -50.72
C ALA A 8 24.09 -19.10 -49.30
N THR A 9 24.34 -17.93 -48.70
CA THR A 9 23.77 -17.57 -47.38
C THR A 9 22.24 -17.59 -47.41
N LYS A 10 21.61 -16.96 -48.41
CA LYS A 10 20.14 -16.97 -48.54
C LYS A 10 19.56 -18.37 -48.72
N LEU A 11 20.26 -19.24 -49.46
CA LEU A 11 19.84 -20.63 -49.65
C LEU A 11 19.97 -21.44 -48.36
N LEU A 12 21.04 -21.22 -47.59
CA LEU A 12 21.24 -21.83 -46.28
C LEU A 12 20.15 -21.39 -45.31
N ASP A 13 19.93 -20.08 -45.17
CA ASP A 13 18.91 -19.51 -44.28
C ASP A 13 17.53 -20.06 -44.58
N GLY A 14 17.11 -20.03 -45.85
CA GLY A 14 15.78 -20.53 -46.24
C GLY A 14 15.63 -22.06 -46.12
N SER A 15 16.72 -22.82 -46.18
CA SER A 15 16.68 -24.27 -45.94
C SER A 15 16.64 -24.59 -44.45
N LEU A 16 17.40 -23.85 -43.65
CA LEU A 16 17.45 -23.99 -42.20
C LEU A 16 16.11 -23.59 -41.56
N GLU A 17 15.50 -22.51 -42.04
CA GLU A 17 14.17 -22.06 -41.63
C GLU A 17 13.11 -23.15 -41.88
N ARG A 18 13.03 -23.69 -43.11
CA ARG A 18 12.08 -24.75 -43.43
C ARG A 18 12.28 -26.01 -42.60
N CYS A 19 13.54 -26.44 -42.43
CA CYS A 19 13.88 -27.61 -41.63
C CYS A 19 13.53 -27.41 -40.15
N PHE A 20 13.77 -26.22 -39.62
CA PHE A 20 13.45 -25.89 -38.25
C PHE A 20 11.95 -25.83 -38.01
N VAL A 21 11.19 -25.17 -38.89
CA VAL A 21 9.71 -25.12 -38.82
C VAL A 21 9.12 -26.53 -38.87
N ASP A 22 9.56 -27.37 -39.81
CA ASP A 22 9.12 -28.77 -39.91
C ASP A 22 9.44 -29.57 -38.63
N GLY A 23 10.63 -29.36 -38.07
CA GLY A 23 11.04 -29.94 -36.80
C GLY A 23 10.17 -29.48 -35.61
N LEU A 24 9.74 -28.21 -35.59
CA LEU A 24 8.85 -27.66 -34.57
C LEU A 24 7.44 -28.22 -34.68
N GLU A 25 6.87 -28.29 -35.89
CA GLU A 25 5.52 -28.81 -36.14
C GLU A 25 5.39 -30.28 -35.73
N HIS A 26 6.42 -31.09 -36.02
CA HIS A 26 6.44 -32.52 -35.70
C HIS A 26 7.09 -32.84 -34.35
N ARG A 27 7.62 -31.84 -33.64
CA ARG A 27 8.39 -31.99 -32.38
C ARG A 27 9.55 -32.97 -32.49
N ASP A 28 10.24 -33.01 -33.63
CA ASP A 28 11.41 -33.88 -33.82
C ASP A 28 12.63 -33.26 -33.13
N ALA A 29 12.95 -33.77 -31.94
CA ALA A 29 14.04 -33.29 -31.11
C ALA A 29 15.41 -33.33 -31.82
N LYS A 30 15.64 -34.31 -32.70
CA LYS A 30 16.92 -34.45 -33.41
C LYS A 30 17.05 -33.39 -34.50
N VAL A 31 15.97 -33.13 -35.24
CA VAL A 31 15.94 -32.05 -36.24
C VAL A 31 16.14 -30.70 -35.57
N ILE A 32 15.35 -30.42 -34.52
CA ILE A 32 15.44 -29.19 -33.74
C ILE A 32 16.86 -28.97 -33.22
N TYR A 33 17.45 -29.95 -32.55
CA TYR A 33 18.80 -29.84 -31.99
C TYR A 33 19.86 -29.51 -33.07
N ASN A 34 19.81 -30.18 -34.22
CA ASN A 34 20.74 -29.93 -35.32
C ASN A 34 20.54 -28.55 -35.94
N CYS A 35 19.29 -28.09 -36.09
CA CYS A 35 18.99 -26.76 -36.58
C CYS A 35 19.50 -25.69 -35.61
N LEU A 36 19.30 -25.85 -34.30
CA LEU A 36 19.78 -24.90 -33.30
C LEU A 36 21.31 -24.83 -33.28
N ARG A 37 22.02 -25.96 -33.43
CA ARG A 37 23.48 -25.94 -33.60
C ARG A 37 23.92 -25.19 -34.85
N ALA A 38 23.20 -25.34 -35.96
CA ALA A 38 23.48 -24.59 -37.17
C ALA A 38 23.24 -23.08 -36.98
N TYR A 39 22.12 -22.68 -36.36
CA TYR A 39 21.84 -21.28 -36.03
C TYR A 39 22.90 -20.67 -35.11
N ALA A 40 23.35 -21.41 -34.09
CA ALA A 40 24.43 -20.96 -33.20
C ALA A 40 25.77 -20.83 -33.96
N ALA A 41 26.07 -21.74 -34.90
CA ALA A 41 27.31 -21.70 -35.67
C ALA A 41 27.38 -20.51 -36.66
N ILE A 42 26.23 -20.01 -37.12
CA ILE A 42 26.14 -18.82 -37.99
C ILE A 42 25.84 -17.52 -37.22
N ASP A 43 25.83 -17.57 -35.88
CA ASP A 43 25.53 -16.45 -34.99
C ASP A 43 24.16 -15.78 -35.28
N ASN A 44 23.17 -16.58 -35.68
CA ASN A 44 21.82 -16.12 -35.97
C ASN A 44 20.81 -16.72 -34.99
N THR A 45 20.99 -16.43 -33.70
CA THR A 45 20.12 -16.94 -32.63
C THR A 45 18.71 -16.34 -32.69
N SER A 46 18.62 -15.04 -33.00
CA SER A 46 17.35 -14.31 -33.04
C SER A 46 16.39 -14.85 -34.10
N SER A 47 16.88 -15.33 -35.26
CA SER A 47 15.99 -15.95 -36.25
C SER A 47 15.36 -17.24 -35.73
N ALA A 48 16.10 -18.08 -35.01
CA ALA A 48 15.53 -19.31 -34.43
C ALA A 48 14.47 -18.99 -33.36
N GLU A 49 14.75 -18.00 -32.50
CA GLU A 49 13.82 -17.54 -31.46
C GLU A 49 12.54 -16.95 -32.05
N GLU A 50 12.65 -16.15 -33.12
CA GLU A 50 11.50 -15.56 -33.79
C GLU A 50 10.70 -16.61 -34.58
N LEU A 51 11.35 -17.62 -35.18
CA LEU A 51 10.65 -18.73 -35.83
C LEU A 51 9.88 -19.57 -34.82
N PHE A 52 10.49 -19.92 -33.68
CA PHE A 52 9.78 -20.62 -32.61
C PHE A 52 8.58 -19.79 -32.09
N ARG A 53 8.79 -18.48 -31.92
CA ARG A 53 7.74 -17.54 -31.53
C ARG A 53 6.58 -17.54 -32.53
N ALA A 54 6.86 -17.41 -33.83
CA ALA A 54 5.84 -17.30 -34.86
C ALA A 54 5.10 -18.61 -35.12
N THR A 55 5.82 -19.75 -35.13
CA THR A 55 5.26 -21.06 -35.49
C THR A 55 4.52 -21.72 -34.32
N VAL A 56 5.05 -21.63 -33.10
CA VAL A 56 4.49 -22.37 -31.95
C VAL A 56 3.81 -21.43 -30.96
N VAL A 57 4.52 -20.40 -30.48
CA VAL A 57 4.02 -19.58 -29.36
C VAL A 57 2.84 -18.71 -29.79
N SER A 58 2.96 -17.97 -30.89
CA SER A 58 1.94 -17.00 -31.33
C SER A 58 0.56 -17.64 -31.54
N PRO A 59 0.43 -18.79 -32.25
CA PRO A 59 -0.87 -19.44 -32.41
C PRO A 59 -1.48 -19.94 -31.09
N LEU A 60 -0.67 -20.30 -30.10
CA LEU A 60 -1.15 -20.71 -28.77
C LEU A 60 -1.67 -19.50 -28.00
N ILE A 61 -0.86 -18.43 -27.92
CA ILE A 61 -1.23 -17.21 -27.19
C ILE A 61 -2.43 -16.52 -27.83
N GLN A 62 -2.55 -16.51 -29.17
CA GLN A 62 -3.70 -15.92 -29.85
C GLN A 62 -5.04 -16.62 -29.54
N LYS A 63 -5.03 -17.89 -29.15
CA LYS A 63 -6.23 -18.60 -28.70
C LYS A 63 -6.69 -18.14 -27.32
N ILE A 64 -5.76 -17.69 -26.48
CA ILE A 64 -6.00 -17.27 -25.09
C ILE A 64 -6.30 -15.77 -25.04
N VAL A 65 -5.50 -14.96 -25.74
CA VAL A 65 -5.60 -13.50 -25.82
C VAL A 65 -5.76 -13.08 -27.29
N PRO A 66 -6.99 -13.10 -27.84
CA PRO A 66 -7.24 -12.78 -29.24
C PRO A 66 -7.03 -11.29 -29.53
N GLN A 67 -6.33 -10.97 -30.62
CA GLN A 67 -6.03 -9.58 -31.03
C GLN A 67 -7.24 -8.81 -31.58
N ASN A 68 -8.28 -9.47 -32.11
CA ASN A 68 -9.31 -8.85 -32.95
C ASN A 68 -10.75 -9.35 -32.67
N TYR A 69 -11.14 -9.57 -31.41
CA TYR A 69 -12.54 -9.88 -31.11
C TYR A 69 -13.35 -8.58 -30.99
N ALA A 70 -13.65 -7.95 -32.14
CA ALA A 70 -14.72 -6.97 -32.20
C ALA A 70 -15.98 -7.58 -31.56
N LYS A 71 -16.40 -7.04 -30.40
CA LYS A 71 -17.49 -7.56 -29.55
C LYS A 71 -17.14 -8.88 -28.84
N ALA A 72 -16.47 -8.78 -27.69
CA ALA A 72 -16.92 -9.54 -26.53
C ALA A 72 -18.46 -9.43 -26.49
N VAL A 73 -19.11 -10.55 -26.79
CA VAL A 73 -20.56 -10.68 -26.91
C VAL A 73 -21.19 -10.15 -25.62
N ALA A 74 -21.79 -8.96 -25.67
CA ALA A 74 -22.76 -8.47 -24.68
C ALA A 74 -22.41 -8.70 -23.19
N GLY A 75 -21.13 -8.61 -22.82
CA GLY A 75 -20.63 -8.77 -21.46
C GLY A 75 -19.17 -8.33 -21.42
N ALA A 76 -18.82 -7.46 -20.47
CA ALA A 76 -17.52 -6.80 -20.39
C ALA A 76 -16.35 -7.80 -20.58
N SER A 77 -15.59 -7.64 -21.66
CA SER A 77 -14.24 -8.22 -21.74
C SER A 77 -13.43 -7.60 -20.62
N SER A 78 -13.28 -8.34 -19.51
CA SER A 78 -12.45 -7.93 -18.40
C SER A 78 -11.00 -7.92 -18.87
N ASP A 79 -10.30 -6.79 -18.66
CA ASP A 79 -8.84 -6.68 -18.84
C ASP A 79 -8.06 -7.52 -17.79
N GLY A 80 -8.72 -8.45 -17.09
CA GLY A 80 -8.10 -9.36 -16.12
C GLY A 80 -7.18 -10.37 -16.80
N LEU A 81 -6.02 -10.61 -16.18
CA LEU A 81 -4.96 -11.48 -16.71
C LEU A 81 -4.77 -12.80 -15.95
N GLU A 82 -5.41 -13.01 -14.79
CA GLU A 82 -5.20 -14.22 -13.97
C GLU A 82 -5.49 -15.51 -14.74
N ASP A 83 -6.71 -15.63 -15.29
CA ASP A 83 -7.13 -16.81 -16.03
C ASP A 83 -6.35 -16.97 -17.35
N ASP A 84 -5.95 -15.85 -17.97
CA ASP A 84 -5.10 -15.89 -19.17
C ASP A 84 -3.73 -16.47 -18.82
N TYR A 85 -3.09 -15.99 -17.75
CA TYR A 85 -1.79 -16.48 -17.34
C TYR A 85 -1.84 -17.95 -16.94
N GLU A 86 -2.90 -18.40 -16.27
CA GLU A 86 -3.06 -19.81 -15.93
C GLU A 86 -3.13 -20.69 -17.19
N GLN A 87 -3.91 -20.29 -18.19
CA GLN A 87 -3.95 -20.99 -19.48
C GLN A 87 -2.61 -20.94 -20.22
N ILE A 88 -1.92 -19.80 -20.18
CA ILE A 88 -0.60 -19.64 -20.81
C ILE A 88 0.42 -20.56 -20.15
N LYS A 89 0.44 -20.67 -18.82
CA LYS A 89 1.33 -21.59 -18.09
C LYS A 89 1.13 -23.04 -18.54
N GLN A 90 -0.12 -23.47 -18.65
CA GLN A 90 -0.47 -24.82 -19.13
C GLN A 90 0.00 -25.05 -20.58
N CYS A 91 -0.17 -24.06 -21.47
CA CYS A 91 0.37 -24.13 -22.83
C CYS A 91 1.89 -24.20 -22.85
N VAL A 92 2.59 -23.43 -22.00
CA VAL A 92 4.05 -23.47 -21.92
C VAL A 92 4.53 -24.86 -21.48
N GLU A 93 3.93 -25.44 -20.45
CA GLU A 93 4.27 -26.78 -19.97
C GLU A 93 4.03 -27.87 -21.02
N LYS A 94 2.92 -27.80 -21.74
CA LYS A 94 2.51 -28.82 -22.70
C LYS A 94 3.22 -28.69 -24.06
N ASP A 95 3.37 -27.46 -24.52
CA ASP A 95 3.68 -27.16 -25.92
C ASP A 95 5.01 -26.44 -26.12
N CYS A 96 5.61 -25.84 -25.09
CA CYS A 96 6.91 -25.16 -25.20
C CYS A 96 8.04 -25.90 -24.47
N LYS A 97 7.73 -26.74 -23.48
CA LYS A 97 8.73 -27.39 -22.63
C LYS A 97 9.82 -28.14 -23.39
N PHE A 98 9.46 -28.81 -24.50
CA PHE A 98 10.42 -29.59 -25.30
C PHE A 98 11.61 -28.73 -25.79
N ILE A 99 11.37 -27.49 -26.23
CA ILE A 99 12.45 -26.66 -26.77
C ILE A 99 13.33 -26.11 -25.65
N LEU A 100 12.73 -25.83 -24.49
CA LEU A 100 13.43 -25.38 -23.29
C LEU A 100 14.34 -26.49 -22.75
N GLU A 101 13.90 -27.75 -22.78
CA GLU A 101 14.72 -28.91 -22.40
C GLU A 101 15.88 -29.13 -23.39
N ILE A 102 15.64 -28.98 -24.70
CA ILE A 102 16.68 -29.11 -25.73
C ILE A 102 17.73 -28.00 -25.57
N SER A 103 17.32 -26.74 -25.44
CA SER A 103 18.24 -25.59 -25.34
C SER A 103 19.04 -25.58 -24.04
N SER A 104 18.49 -26.18 -22.98
CA SER A 104 19.13 -26.26 -21.67
C SER A 104 19.89 -27.56 -21.42
N SER A 105 19.99 -28.45 -22.43
CA SER A 105 20.73 -29.70 -22.32
C SER A 105 22.23 -29.47 -22.09
N ALA A 106 22.80 -30.20 -21.13
CA ALA A 106 24.20 -30.04 -20.73
C ALA A 106 25.16 -30.33 -21.89
N ASN A 107 26.22 -29.53 -22.02
CA ASN A 107 27.24 -29.64 -23.07
C ASN A 107 26.71 -29.46 -24.51
N SER A 108 25.50 -28.92 -24.68
CA SER A 108 24.92 -28.71 -26.01
C SER A 108 25.48 -27.49 -26.75
N GLY A 109 25.96 -26.50 -26.00
CA GLY A 109 26.31 -25.17 -26.53
C GLY A 109 25.11 -24.30 -26.88
N LEU A 110 23.88 -24.73 -26.55
CA LEU A 110 22.63 -24.05 -26.91
C LEU A 110 22.17 -23.02 -25.86
N HIS A 111 22.95 -22.77 -24.81
CA HIS A 111 22.67 -21.74 -23.80
C HIS A 111 22.77 -20.29 -24.34
N VAL A 112 23.18 -20.14 -25.60
CA VAL A 112 23.19 -18.85 -26.32
C VAL A 112 21.78 -18.36 -26.64
N PHE A 113 20.81 -19.28 -26.81
CA PHE A 113 19.41 -18.94 -27.09
C PHE A 113 18.66 -18.56 -25.82
N ASP A 114 17.72 -17.62 -25.94
CA ASP A 114 16.74 -17.28 -24.91
C ASP A 114 15.30 -17.35 -25.46
N PHE A 115 14.78 -18.56 -25.56
CA PHE A 115 13.38 -18.80 -25.94
C PHE A 115 12.38 -18.32 -24.86
N LEU A 116 12.79 -18.21 -23.59
CA LEU A 116 11.91 -17.71 -22.52
C LEU A 116 11.62 -16.22 -22.73
N GLY A 117 12.66 -15.41 -22.91
CA GLY A 117 12.54 -13.98 -23.14
C GLY A 117 12.06 -13.65 -24.55
N ASN A 118 12.84 -14.05 -25.55
CA ASN A 118 12.69 -13.56 -26.92
C ASN A 118 11.55 -14.23 -27.70
N SER A 119 11.03 -15.36 -27.22
CA SER A 119 9.88 -16.02 -27.84
C SER A 119 8.62 -15.96 -26.96
N ILE A 120 8.67 -16.54 -25.75
CA ILE A 120 7.47 -16.69 -24.90
C ILE A 120 7.04 -15.34 -24.31
N LEU A 121 7.90 -14.70 -23.52
CA LEU A 121 7.56 -13.46 -22.83
C LEU A 121 7.26 -12.33 -23.82
N LYS A 122 8.06 -12.22 -24.89
CA LYS A 122 7.84 -11.25 -25.97
C LYS A 122 6.48 -11.41 -26.65
N GLU A 123 6.03 -12.64 -26.91
CA GLU A 123 4.71 -12.87 -27.53
C GLU A 123 3.56 -12.60 -26.58
N VAL A 124 3.67 -13.04 -25.32
CA VAL A 124 2.68 -12.75 -24.28
C VAL A 124 2.50 -11.25 -24.10
N LEU A 125 3.61 -10.50 -24.01
CA LEU A 125 3.58 -9.04 -23.95
C LEU A 125 2.83 -8.44 -25.15
N SER A 126 3.19 -8.86 -26.37
CA SER A 126 2.57 -8.34 -27.60
C SER A 126 1.07 -8.64 -27.65
N ALA A 127 0.66 -9.83 -27.24
CA ALA A 127 -0.74 -10.23 -27.23
C ALA A 127 -1.56 -9.42 -26.21
N ILE A 128 -1.05 -9.20 -25.00
CA ILE A 128 -1.73 -8.37 -23.99
C ILE A 128 -1.82 -6.92 -24.47
N GLN A 129 -0.75 -6.34 -25.00
CA GLN A 129 -0.76 -4.96 -25.51
C GLN A 129 -1.80 -4.73 -26.62
N LYS A 130 -2.03 -5.74 -27.47
CA LYS A 130 -2.98 -5.64 -28.58
C LYS A 130 -4.41 -6.02 -28.18
N GLY A 131 -4.58 -7.09 -27.39
CA GLY A 131 -5.89 -7.64 -27.03
C GLY A 131 -6.51 -7.04 -25.77
N LYS A 132 -5.69 -6.64 -24.79
CA LYS A 132 -6.11 -6.13 -23.47
C LYS A 132 -5.28 -4.92 -23.03
N PRO A 133 -5.24 -3.82 -23.82
CA PRO A 133 -4.41 -2.64 -23.49
C PRO A 133 -4.79 -1.99 -22.14
N GLY A 134 -6.04 -2.15 -21.69
CA GLY A 134 -6.50 -1.65 -20.40
C GLY A 134 -5.89 -2.38 -19.20
N ALA A 135 -5.31 -3.57 -19.39
CA ALA A 135 -4.74 -4.40 -18.32
C ALA A 135 -3.57 -3.71 -17.59
N PHE A 136 -2.82 -2.87 -18.30
CA PHE A 136 -1.69 -2.10 -17.76
C PHE A 136 -2.09 -0.72 -17.21
N SER A 137 -3.39 -0.36 -17.24
CA SER A 137 -3.82 1.00 -16.90
C SER A 137 -3.84 1.23 -15.38
N PRO A 138 -3.03 2.13 -14.82
CA PRO A 138 -3.07 2.45 -13.40
C PRO A 138 -4.35 3.21 -12.99
N GLY A 139 -5.10 3.75 -13.96
CA GLY A 139 -6.36 4.49 -13.71
C GLY A 139 -7.48 3.62 -13.11
N LYS A 140 -7.29 2.30 -13.06
CA LYS A 140 -8.12 1.34 -12.32
C LYS A 140 -7.23 0.61 -11.30
N PRO A 141 -6.97 1.20 -10.12
CA PRO A 141 -5.90 0.72 -9.23
C PRO A 141 -6.09 -0.72 -8.73
N LYS A 142 -7.34 -1.15 -8.47
CA LYS A 142 -7.61 -2.53 -8.00
C LYS A 142 -7.27 -3.55 -9.08
N GLU A 143 -7.79 -3.34 -10.29
CA GLU A 143 -7.51 -4.20 -11.44
C GLU A 143 -6.02 -4.17 -11.84
N PHE A 144 -5.39 -2.99 -11.82
CA PHE A 144 -3.96 -2.84 -12.09
C PHE A 144 -3.11 -3.68 -11.14
N LEU A 145 -3.35 -3.59 -9.82
CA LEU A 145 -2.57 -4.35 -8.85
C LEU A 145 -2.78 -5.86 -9.01
N LYS A 146 -4.03 -6.27 -9.22
CA LYS A 146 -4.40 -7.66 -9.45
C LYS A 146 -3.64 -8.24 -10.65
N ASN A 147 -3.67 -7.52 -11.77
CA ASN A 147 -2.95 -7.91 -12.98
C ASN A 147 -1.43 -7.88 -12.79
N TYR A 148 -0.89 -6.86 -12.13
CA TYR A 148 0.54 -6.75 -11.84
C TYR A 148 1.05 -7.94 -11.01
N LYS A 149 0.33 -8.32 -9.95
CA LYS A 149 0.67 -9.49 -9.13
C LYS A 149 0.59 -10.79 -9.93
N ALA A 150 -0.44 -10.96 -10.76
CA ALA A 150 -0.56 -12.11 -11.65
C ALA A 150 0.62 -12.19 -12.65
N SER A 151 1.06 -11.03 -13.18
CA SER A 151 2.22 -10.94 -14.06
C SER A 151 3.54 -11.28 -13.36
N LEU A 152 3.73 -10.86 -12.10
CA LEU A 152 4.88 -11.30 -11.30
C LEU A 152 4.86 -12.82 -11.10
N GLY A 153 3.71 -13.39 -10.73
CA GLY A 153 3.56 -14.85 -10.61
C GLY A 153 3.74 -15.61 -11.93
N PHE A 154 3.52 -14.97 -13.08
CA PHE A 154 3.86 -15.53 -14.38
C PHE A 154 5.37 -15.48 -14.66
N LEU A 155 6.05 -14.38 -14.31
CA LEU A 155 7.51 -14.29 -14.42
C LEU A 155 8.20 -15.32 -13.51
N ASP A 156 7.74 -15.49 -12.27
CA ASP A 156 8.26 -16.52 -11.36
C ASP A 156 8.12 -17.93 -11.95
N PHE A 157 7.01 -18.21 -12.63
CA PHE A 157 6.83 -19.48 -13.36
C PHE A 157 7.84 -19.66 -14.50
N LEU A 158 8.10 -18.62 -15.30
CA LEU A 158 9.11 -18.68 -16.36
C LEU A 158 10.52 -18.86 -15.79
N GLU A 159 10.84 -18.17 -14.69
CA GLU A 159 12.11 -18.32 -13.98
C GLU A 159 12.32 -19.72 -13.42
N GLY A 160 11.24 -20.47 -13.16
CA GLY A 160 11.30 -21.88 -12.79
C GLY A 160 11.97 -22.79 -13.84
N TYR A 161 12.05 -22.36 -15.10
CA TYR A 161 12.78 -23.06 -16.16
C TYR A 161 14.27 -22.71 -16.22
N CYS A 162 14.73 -21.69 -15.46
CA CYS A 162 16.13 -21.34 -15.37
C CYS A 162 16.87 -22.30 -14.42
N GLN A 163 17.86 -23.04 -14.94
CA GLN A 163 18.60 -24.07 -14.17
C GLN A 163 19.55 -23.51 -13.09
N SER A 164 19.80 -22.20 -13.07
CA SER A 164 20.74 -21.58 -12.12
C SER A 164 20.38 -20.12 -11.84
N LYS A 165 20.90 -19.59 -10.72
CA LYS A 165 20.79 -18.16 -10.39
C LYS A 165 21.36 -17.25 -11.48
N SER A 166 22.45 -17.66 -12.12
CA SER A 166 23.04 -16.91 -13.24
C SER A 166 22.12 -16.86 -14.46
N ALA A 167 21.40 -17.95 -14.75
CA ALA A 167 20.41 -17.98 -15.82
C ALA A 167 19.22 -17.07 -15.54
N VAL A 168 18.75 -17.02 -14.27
CA VAL A 168 17.72 -16.06 -13.84
C VAL A 168 18.19 -14.62 -14.03
N ILE A 169 19.42 -14.30 -13.61
CA ILE A 169 19.98 -12.95 -13.78
C ILE A 169 20.08 -12.59 -15.27
N LYS A 170 20.52 -13.53 -16.12
CA LYS A 170 20.53 -13.35 -17.58
C LYS A 170 19.13 -13.03 -18.09
N PHE A 171 18.14 -13.90 -17.82
CA PHE A 171 16.76 -13.70 -18.26
C PHE A 171 16.17 -12.34 -17.83
N ARG A 172 16.40 -11.92 -16.57
CA ARG A 172 15.96 -10.62 -16.07
C ARG A 172 16.65 -9.42 -16.75
N SER A 173 17.84 -9.62 -17.30
CA SER A 173 18.59 -8.58 -18.02
C SER A 173 18.18 -8.46 -19.49
N GLU A 174 17.39 -9.40 -20.01
CA GLU A 174 17.01 -9.42 -21.42
C GLU A 174 16.04 -8.27 -21.75
N PRO A 175 16.08 -7.72 -22.97
CA PRO A 175 15.21 -6.63 -23.38
C PRO A 175 13.72 -6.96 -23.23
N ALA A 176 13.31 -8.21 -23.54
CA ALA A 176 11.93 -8.65 -23.42
C ALA A 176 11.41 -8.57 -21.96
N TYR A 177 12.24 -8.94 -20.99
CA TYR A 177 11.90 -8.84 -19.56
C TYR A 177 11.79 -7.38 -19.12
N THR A 178 12.77 -6.56 -19.51
CA THR A 178 12.78 -5.14 -19.18
C THR A 178 11.58 -4.40 -19.80
N ASP A 179 11.26 -4.69 -21.06
CA ASP A 179 10.11 -4.10 -21.77
C ASP A 179 8.78 -4.52 -21.16
N PHE A 180 8.67 -5.77 -20.71
CA PHE A 180 7.51 -6.28 -19.99
C PHE A 180 7.32 -5.56 -18.66
N MET A 181 8.38 -5.45 -17.85
CA MET A 181 8.32 -4.74 -16.57
C MET A 181 8.04 -3.24 -16.74
N ARG A 182 8.53 -2.62 -17.81
CA ARG A 182 8.31 -1.20 -18.10
C ARG A 182 6.84 -0.86 -18.38
N GLN A 183 6.01 -1.82 -18.78
CA GLN A 183 4.57 -1.57 -18.96
C GLN A 183 3.88 -1.24 -17.63
N TRP A 184 4.39 -1.79 -16.53
CA TRP A 184 3.82 -1.61 -15.21
C TRP A 184 4.31 -0.29 -14.60
N ASN A 185 3.53 0.77 -14.81
CA ASN A 185 3.81 2.09 -14.24
C ASN A 185 3.45 2.15 -12.74
N VAL A 186 4.19 1.38 -11.93
CA VAL A 186 3.99 1.28 -10.47
C VAL A 186 4.18 2.65 -9.79
N GLY A 187 4.99 3.54 -10.38
CA GLY A 187 5.14 4.91 -9.90
C GLY A 187 3.82 5.71 -9.97
N VAL A 188 3.13 5.69 -11.11
CA VAL A 188 1.82 6.34 -11.26
C VAL A 188 0.76 5.66 -10.39
N TYR A 189 0.77 4.33 -10.30
CA TYR A 189 -0.09 3.60 -9.38
C TYR A 189 0.07 4.10 -7.94
N PHE A 190 1.31 4.20 -7.45
CA PHE A 190 1.58 4.71 -6.11
C PHE A 190 1.09 6.15 -5.94
N SER A 191 1.29 7.04 -6.92
CA SER A 191 0.79 8.41 -6.85
C SER A 191 -0.74 8.49 -6.70
N LEU A 192 -1.48 7.62 -7.40
CA LEU A 192 -2.94 7.54 -7.27
C LEU A 192 -3.35 7.03 -5.89
N ARG A 193 -2.70 5.98 -5.39
CA ARG A 193 -2.94 5.45 -4.03
C ARG A 193 -2.57 6.45 -2.95
N PHE A 194 -1.49 7.19 -3.13
CA PHE A 194 -1.09 8.28 -2.24
C PHE A 194 -2.18 9.34 -2.16
N GLN A 195 -2.68 9.81 -3.31
CA GLN A 195 -3.72 10.84 -3.35
C GLN A 195 -5.04 10.34 -2.72
N GLU A 196 -5.42 9.10 -2.99
CA GLU A 196 -6.61 8.46 -2.39
C GLU A 196 -6.50 8.40 -0.86
N ILE A 197 -5.39 7.86 -0.35
CA ILE A 197 -5.22 7.59 1.09
C ILE A 197 -4.94 8.88 1.88
N ALA A 198 -3.96 9.68 1.44
CA ALA A 198 -3.61 10.92 2.11
C ALA A 198 -4.70 11.98 1.94
N GLY A 199 -5.25 12.14 0.72
CA GLY A 199 -6.35 13.06 0.47
C GLY A 199 -7.62 12.71 1.23
N GLY A 200 -7.90 11.41 1.40
CA GLY A 200 -9.00 10.95 2.26
C GLY A 200 -8.84 11.33 3.73
N LEU A 201 -7.61 11.26 4.26
CA LEU A 201 -7.30 11.73 5.61
C LEU A 201 -7.42 13.26 5.69
N ASP A 202 -6.77 13.99 4.78
CA ASP A 202 -6.77 15.46 4.77
C ASP A 202 -8.20 16.03 4.70
N SER A 203 -9.07 15.43 3.88
CA SER A 203 -10.48 15.80 3.82
C SER A 203 -11.21 15.57 5.14
N THR A 204 -10.87 14.50 5.88
CA THR A 204 -11.48 14.19 7.18
C THR A 204 -11.00 15.13 8.29
N LEU A 205 -9.72 15.52 8.26
CA LEU A 205 -9.13 16.45 9.23
C LEU A 205 -9.65 17.89 9.05
N THR A 206 -10.03 18.26 7.81
CA THR A 206 -10.62 19.58 7.52
C THR A 206 -12.06 19.72 8.04
N ASN A 207 -12.77 18.61 8.22
CA ASN A 207 -14.12 18.61 8.76
C ASN A 207 -14.13 18.80 10.29
N THR A 208 -15.23 19.35 10.83
CA THR A 208 -15.41 19.48 12.28
C THR A 208 -15.26 18.13 12.99
N ILE A 209 -14.61 18.12 14.15
CA ILE A 209 -14.53 16.94 15.01
C ILE A 209 -15.95 16.46 15.31
N SER A 210 -16.18 15.17 15.04
CA SER A 210 -17.47 14.54 15.31
C SER A 210 -17.25 13.17 15.93
N PRO A 211 -18.09 12.77 16.89
CA PRO A 211 -18.09 11.41 17.40
C PRO A 211 -18.32 10.41 16.26
N ALA A 212 -17.62 9.30 16.32
CA ALA A 212 -17.85 8.15 15.46
C ALA A 212 -19.23 7.56 15.75
N GLY A 213 -19.97 7.15 14.72
CA GLY A 213 -21.23 6.44 14.91
C GLY A 213 -21.00 5.05 15.51
N MET A 214 -21.98 4.50 16.25
CA MET A 214 -21.90 3.13 16.82
C MET A 214 -21.57 2.04 15.77
N ASN A 215 -21.91 2.26 14.49
CA ASN A 215 -21.59 1.35 13.39
C ASN A 215 -20.16 1.53 12.83
N GLU A 216 -19.54 2.71 13.00
CA GLU A 216 -18.18 3.02 12.52
C GLU A 216 -17.10 2.58 13.53
N ALA A 217 -17.47 2.49 14.81
CA ALA A 217 -16.59 2.10 15.91
C ALA A 217 -16.55 0.56 16.17
N GLN A 218 -17.12 -0.27 15.29
CA GLN A 218 -17.23 -1.72 15.49
C GLN A 218 -15.88 -2.36 15.88
N GLY A 219 -15.71 -2.63 17.18
CA GLY A 219 -14.53 -3.28 17.76
C GLY A 219 -13.29 -2.40 17.96
N LYS A 220 -13.31 -1.10 17.62
CA LYS A 220 -12.16 -0.19 17.82
C LYS A 220 -12.41 0.75 19.01
N PRO A 221 -11.44 0.93 19.93
CA PRO A 221 -11.58 1.82 21.08
C PRO A 221 -11.39 3.29 20.68
N LEU A 222 -11.87 3.72 19.52
CA LEU A 222 -11.75 5.10 19.03
C LEU A 222 -13.12 5.74 18.92
N LEU A 223 -13.19 6.99 19.33
CA LEU A 223 -14.41 7.77 19.46
C LEU A 223 -14.52 8.87 18.41
N LEU A 224 -13.44 9.23 17.72
CA LEU A 224 -13.41 10.29 16.72
C LEU A 224 -13.18 9.75 15.31
N LYS A 225 -13.91 10.31 14.34
CA LYS A 225 -13.76 9.95 12.91
C LYS A 225 -12.35 10.21 12.38
N GLN A 226 -11.70 11.27 12.84
CA GLN A 226 -10.34 11.63 12.45
C GLN A 226 -9.32 10.56 12.82
N SER A 227 -9.41 10.05 14.06
CA SER A 227 -8.51 9.00 14.57
C SER A 227 -8.79 7.66 13.89
N LEU A 228 -10.07 7.32 13.69
CA LEU A 228 -10.47 6.13 12.93
C LEU A 228 -9.90 6.18 11.51
N LYS A 229 -10.02 7.33 10.84
CA LYS A 229 -9.52 7.48 9.48
C LYS A 229 -8.01 7.37 9.40
N LEU A 230 -7.27 7.90 10.37
CA LEU A 230 -5.81 7.69 10.45
C LEU A 230 -5.47 6.20 10.47
N LEU A 231 -6.06 5.44 11.39
CA LEU A 231 -5.76 4.01 11.50
C LEU A 231 -6.19 3.22 10.26
N GLU A 232 -7.36 3.55 9.68
CA GLU A 232 -7.82 2.95 8.42
C GLU A 232 -6.83 3.23 7.27
N SER A 233 -6.38 4.48 7.13
CA SER A 233 -5.40 4.86 6.10
C SER A 233 -4.05 4.16 6.30
N LEU A 234 -3.59 4.02 7.56
CA LEU A 234 -2.39 3.26 7.89
C LEU A 234 -2.55 1.77 7.54
N GLN A 235 -3.65 1.14 7.96
CA GLN A 235 -3.96 -0.25 7.62
C GLN A 235 -4.05 -0.46 6.09
N THR A 236 -4.65 0.48 5.38
CA THR A 236 -4.81 0.45 3.92
C THR A 236 -3.47 0.44 3.20
N CYS A 237 -2.48 1.24 3.66
CA CYS A 237 -1.13 1.27 3.08
C CYS A 237 -0.44 -0.11 3.07
N TRP A 238 -0.79 -0.97 4.02
CA TRP A 238 -0.19 -2.29 4.23
C TRP A 238 -1.20 -3.42 3.99
N SER A 239 -2.28 -3.15 3.26
CA SER A 239 -3.24 -4.17 2.85
C SER A 239 -2.78 -4.86 1.57
N ASP A 240 -3.16 -6.13 1.40
CA ASP A 240 -2.83 -6.87 0.17
C ASP A 240 -3.45 -6.22 -1.08
N GLU A 241 -4.56 -5.50 -0.94
CA GLU A 241 -5.25 -4.81 -2.04
C GLU A 241 -4.57 -3.50 -2.51
N VAL A 242 -3.52 -3.06 -1.82
CA VAL A 242 -2.84 -1.78 -2.07
C VAL A 242 -1.32 -1.91 -2.13
N LEU A 243 -0.74 -2.75 -1.27
CA LEU A 243 0.71 -2.84 -1.11
C LEU A 243 1.38 -3.41 -2.37
N VAL A 244 2.43 -2.73 -2.82
CA VAL A 244 3.38 -3.24 -3.81
C VAL A 244 4.75 -3.35 -3.16
N PHE A 245 5.26 -4.58 -3.01
CA PHE A 245 6.49 -4.85 -2.26
C PHE A 245 7.72 -4.11 -2.80
N SER A 246 7.83 -3.95 -4.12
CA SER A 246 8.93 -3.18 -4.75
C SER A 246 8.92 -1.69 -4.41
N HIS A 247 7.85 -1.20 -3.77
CA HIS A 247 7.63 0.19 -3.37
C HIS A 247 7.30 0.30 -1.87
N CYS A 248 7.64 -0.72 -1.06
CA CYS A 248 7.40 -0.73 0.39
C CYS A 248 7.99 0.49 1.11
N ASP A 249 9.15 0.99 0.67
CA ASP A 249 9.79 2.20 1.18
C ASP A 249 8.87 3.44 1.03
N LYS A 250 8.16 3.54 -0.10
CA LYS A 250 7.22 4.64 -0.35
C LYS A 250 5.94 4.51 0.49
N PHE A 251 5.44 3.30 0.70
CA PHE A 251 4.29 3.06 1.59
C PHE A 251 4.63 3.28 3.07
N LEU A 252 5.85 2.94 3.49
CA LEU A 252 6.37 3.32 4.80
C LEU A 252 6.42 4.83 4.93
N ARG A 253 7.02 5.53 3.96
CA ARG A 253 7.07 6.99 3.96
C ARG A 253 5.68 7.61 4.05
N LEU A 254 4.70 7.10 3.29
CA LEU A 254 3.31 7.52 3.38
C LEU A 254 2.73 7.29 4.78
N SER A 255 3.01 6.13 5.41
CA SER A 255 2.56 5.85 6.78
C SER A 255 3.08 6.89 7.78
N LEU A 256 4.38 7.21 7.74
CA LEU A 256 4.98 8.24 8.59
C LEU A 256 4.38 9.63 8.31
N GLN A 257 4.11 9.91 7.04
CA GLN A 257 3.47 11.15 6.58
C GLN A 257 2.02 11.29 7.06
N LEU A 258 1.26 10.20 7.19
CA LEU A 258 -0.09 10.19 7.76
C LEU A 258 -0.06 10.48 9.27
N ILE A 259 0.85 9.85 10.01
CA ILE A 259 1.05 10.12 11.45
C ILE A 259 1.44 11.60 11.66
N SER A 260 2.37 12.10 10.86
CA SER A 260 2.80 13.50 10.92
C SER A 260 1.68 14.49 10.60
N ARG A 261 0.81 14.20 9.62
CA ARG A 261 -0.37 15.04 9.32
C ARG A 261 -1.32 15.14 10.50
N TYR A 262 -1.69 13.99 11.08
CA TYR A 262 -2.58 13.94 12.23
C TYR A 262 -1.98 14.69 13.44
N THR A 263 -0.70 14.48 13.70
CA THR A 263 0.01 15.15 14.81
C THR A 263 0.08 16.67 14.59
N THR A 264 0.38 17.11 13.38
CA THR A 264 0.44 18.54 13.03
C THR A 264 -0.92 19.19 13.16
N TRP A 265 -1.97 18.54 12.67
CA TRP A 265 -3.36 19.01 12.80
C TRP A 265 -3.77 19.19 14.27
N LEU A 266 -3.45 18.21 15.14
CA LEU A 266 -3.68 18.33 16.59
C LEU A 266 -2.88 19.50 17.20
N SER A 267 -1.60 19.60 16.86
CA SER A 267 -0.72 20.66 17.36
C SER A 267 -1.20 22.06 16.97
N SER A 268 -1.60 22.25 15.71
CA SER A 268 -2.19 23.50 15.20
C SER A 268 -3.45 23.88 15.97
N GLY A 269 -4.38 22.92 16.16
CA GLY A 269 -5.62 23.16 16.91
C GLY A 269 -5.38 23.52 18.37
N LEU A 270 -4.49 22.79 19.06
CA LEU A 270 -4.13 23.09 20.45
C LEU A 270 -3.47 24.46 20.59
N SER A 271 -2.64 24.85 19.63
CA SER A 271 -1.99 26.17 19.61
C SER A 271 -3.00 27.30 19.40
N ALA A 272 -3.96 27.15 18.47
CA ALA A 272 -5.03 28.13 18.27
C ALA A 272 -5.91 28.27 19.51
N ARG A 273 -6.21 27.18 20.22
CA ARG A 273 -6.99 27.23 21.45
C ARG A 273 -6.27 27.98 22.57
N LYS A 274 -4.96 27.80 22.71
CA LYS A 274 -4.12 28.58 23.65
C LYS A 274 -4.05 30.06 23.27
N ALA A 275 -4.03 30.38 21.97
CA ALA A 275 -3.93 31.75 21.46
C ALA A 275 -5.26 32.53 21.46
N SER A 276 -6.40 31.85 21.48
CA SER A 276 -7.75 32.46 21.54
C SER A 276 -7.99 33.29 22.80
N ASP A 277 -7.14 33.18 23.82
CA ASP A 277 -7.14 34.09 24.97
C ASP A 277 -6.47 35.46 24.65
N GLY A 278 -6.07 35.75 23.39
CA GLY A 278 -5.42 37.02 23.05
C GLY A 278 -5.25 37.47 21.57
N SER A 279 -5.74 36.78 20.52
CA SER A 279 -5.62 37.29 19.13
C SER A 279 -6.67 36.72 18.14
N PRO A 280 -7.15 37.48 17.12
CA PRO A 280 -8.21 37.06 16.20
C PRO A 280 -7.75 36.26 14.97
N ASN A 281 -6.45 36.15 14.69
CA ASN A 281 -5.97 35.50 13.46
C ASN A 281 -5.49 34.07 13.74
N SER A 282 -6.40 33.11 13.69
CA SER A 282 -6.06 31.68 13.69
C SER A 282 -6.06 31.13 12.26
N PRO A 283 -5.12 30.25 11.89
CA PRO A 283 -5.11 29.63 10.57
C PRO A 283 -6.30 28.65 10.41
N ALA A 284 -6.80 28.51 9.18
CA ALA A 284 -8.05 27.81 8.86
C ALA A 284 -8.05 26.31 9.25
N ASP A 285 -6.87 25.69 9.32
CA ASP A 285 -6.65 24.30 9.75
C ASP A 285 -6.86 24.09 11.27
N ALA A 286 -7.04 25.17 12.03
CA ALA A 286 -7.19 25.14 13.48
C ALA A 286 -8.58 25.58 14.00
N GLU A 287 -9.51 25.94 13.10
CA GLU A 287 -10.87 26.38 13.47
C GLU A 287 -11.68 25.32 14.22
N TRP A 288 -11.41 24.04 13.96
CA TRP A 288 -12.04 22.92 14.66
C TRP A 288 -11.84 23.03 16.19
N ALA A 289 -10.66 23.48 16.63
CA ALA A 289 -10.31 23.52 18.04
C ALA A 289 -11.01 24.66 18.79
N LEU A 290 -11.43 25.70 18.07
CA LEU A 290 -12.22 26.80 18.62
C LEU A 290 -13.71 26.45 18.71
N SER A 291 -14.21 25.71 17.72
CA SER A 291 -15.63 25.32 17.61
C SER A 291 -16.03 24.14 18.48
N ILE A 292 -15.10 23.23 18.82
CA ILE A 292 -15.42 22.06 19.63
C ILE A 292 -15.81 22.44 21.07
N PRO A 293 -16.90 21.87 21.61
CA PRO A 293 -17.21 21.96 23.03
C PRO A 293 -16.04 21.45 23.85
N ILE A 294 -15.82 22.09 24.98
CA ILE A 294 -14.65 21.77 25.78
C ILE A 294 -14.72 20.36 26.33
N ASP A 295 -15.92 19.95 26.74
CA ASP A 295 -16.12 18.65 27.37
C ASP A 295 -15.81 17.49 26.40
N ASP A 296 -15.72 17.78 25.09
CA ASP A 296 -15.35 16.82 24.04
C ASP A 296 -13.83 16.68 23.84
N PHE A 297 -12.98 17.51 24.46
CA PHE A 297 -11.52 17.31 24.44
C PHE A 297 -11.10 16.01 25.12
N ILE A 298 -11.94 15.44 25.99
CA ILE A 298 -11.72 14.13 26.59
C ILE A 298 -11.68 13.03 25.53
N TYR A 299 -12.48 13.15 24.48
CA TYR A 299 -12.48 12.20 23.35
C TYR A 299 -11.18 12.31 22.55
N ILE A 300 -10.65 13.53 22.40
CA ILE A 300 -9.33 13.75 21.76
C ILE A 300 -8.24 13.07 22.59
N MET A 301 -8.21 13.30 23.90
CA MET A 301 -7.23 12.68 24.79
C MET A 301 -7.29 11.15 24.72
N HIS A 302 -8.50 10.59 24.84
CA HIS A 302 -8.75 9.15 24.76
C HIS A 302 -8.23 8.57 23.44
N ASP A 303 -8.61 9.16 22.31
CA ASP A 303 -8.23 8.66 21.00
C ASP A 303 -6.73 8.78 20.73
N VAL A 304 -6.08 9.87 21.17
CA VAL A 304 -4.63 10.03 21.05
C VAL A 304 -3.91 8.93 21.82
N HIS A 305 -4.35 8.61 23.04
CA HIS A 305 -3.81 7.46 23.78
C HIS A 305 -4.02 6.13 23.04
N ALA A 306 -5.21 5.90 22.50
CA ALA A 306 -5.52 4.68 21.74
C ALA A 306 -4.67 4.57 20.47
N VAL A 307 -4.48 5.66 19.72
CA VAL A 307 -3.60 5.71 18.54
C VAL A 307 -2.14 5.45 18.94
N ILE A 308 -1.65 6.07 20.01
CA ILE A 308 -0.29 5.80 20.53
C ILE A 308 -0.13 4.32 20.91
N GLY A 309 -1.14 3.73 21.57
CA GLY A 309 -1.15 2.31 21.92
C GLY A 309 -1.09 1.41 20.69
N GLU A 310 -1.88 1.70 19.66
CA GLU A 310 -1.90 0.95 18.40
C GLU A 310 -0.57 1.03 17.63
N LEU A 311 0.13 2.16 17.72
CA LEU A 311 1.41 2.41 17.07
C LEU A 311 2.62 2.15 18.00
N SER A 312 2.39 1.61 19.19
CA SER A 312 3.44 1.24 20.13
C SER A 312 4.17 -0.03 19.71
N GLU A 313 5.27 -0.35 20.40
CA GLU A 313 6.05 -1.56 20.14
C GLU A 313 5.23 -2.86 20.25
N SER A 314 4.25 -2.89 21.16
CA SER A 314 3.30 -3.99 21.34
C SER A 314 2.00 -3.84 20.55
N GLY A 315 1.89 -2.78 19.75
CA GLY A 315 0.70 -2.46 18.96
C GLY A 315 0.49 -3.39 17.77
N SER A 316 -0.77 -3.60 17.37
CA SER A 316 -1.11 -4.55 16.31
C SER A 316 -0.60 -4.10 14.94
N PHE A 317 -0.54 -2.78 14.70
CA PHE A 317 -0.02 -2.20 13.46
C PHE A 317 1.44 -2.56 13.20
N ILE A 318 2.35 -2.36 14.17
CA ILE A 318 3.77 -2.71 14.01
C ILE A 318 3.93 -4.23 13.83
N GLY A 319 3.15 -5.03 14.57
CA GLY A 319 3.12 -6.48 14.40
C GLY A 319 2.75 -6.90 12.98
N HIS A 320 1.69 -6.33 12.42
CA HIS A 320 1.23 -6.57 11.04
C HIS A 320 2.29 -6.21 10.00
N VAL A 321 2.90 -5.02 10.11
CA VAL A 321 3.97 -4.58 9.19
C VAL A 321 5.17 -5.52 9.24
N ASN A 322 5.60 -5.93 10.44
CA ASN A 322 6.71 -6.87 10.60
C ASN A 322 6.38 -8.26 10.03
N GLN A 323 5.13 -8.73 10.17
CA GLN A 323 4.72 -10.00 9.59
C GLN A 323 4.79 -9.99 8.06
N LEU A 324 4.38 -8.89 7.42
CA LEU A 324 4.47 -8.75 5.97
C LEU A 324 5.92 -8.68 5.47
N LEU A 325 6.81 -8.11 6.27
CA LEU A 325 8.24 -7.96 5.96
C LEU A 325 9.10 -9.09 6.52
N ALA A 326 8.51 -10.20 7.01
CA ALA A 326 9.24 -11.27 7.70
C ALA A 326 10.38 -11.89 6.88
N SER A 327 10.31 -11.82 5.54
CA SER A 327 11.35 -12.29 4.63
C SER A 327 12.55 -11.33 4.50
N CYS A 328 12.44 -10.10 5.02
CA CYS A 328 13.51 -9.11 4.99
C CYS A 328 14.55 -9.33 6.11
N PRO A 329 15.79 -8.82 5.93
CA PRO A 329 16.79 -8.84 6.99
C PRO A 329 16.32 -8.15 8.27
N ILE A 330 16.80 -8.62 9.42
CA ILE A 330 16.40 -8.10 10.74
C ILE A 330 16.74 -6.61 10.91
N GLU A 331 17.78 -6.13 10.24
CA GLU A 331 18.18 -4.73 10.21
C GLU A 331 17.11 -3.85 9.56
N VAL A 332 16.47 -4.35 8.49
CA VAL A 332 15.37 -3.66 7.80
C VAL A 332 14.14 -3.63 8.71
N LEU A 333 13.79 -4.75 9.34
CA LEU A 333 12.67 -4.82 10.29
C LEU A 333 12.85 -3.84 11.45
N ASN A 334 14.05 -3.79 12.02
CA ASN A 334 14.40 -2.86 13.09
C ASN A 334 14.30 -1.41 12.62
N LEU A 335 14.80 -1.08 11.43
CA LEU A 335 14.72 0.27 10.87
C LEU A 335 13.26 0.72 10.65
N VAL A 336 12.43 -0.15 10.07
CA VAL A 336 11.00 0.12 9.84
C VAL A 336 10.30 0.37 11.16
N LYS A 337 10.49 -0.52 12.14
CA LYS A 337 9.92 -0.39 13.49
C LYS A 337 10.34 0.91 14.16
N GLN A 338 11.63 1.21 14.19
CA GLN A 338 12.15 2.44 14.80
C GLN A 338 11.63 3.70 14.10
N SER A 339 11.47 3.67 12.77
CA SER A 339 10.91 4.81 12.03
C SER A 339 9.46 5.10 12.45
N ILE A 340 8.65 4.05 12.63
CA ILE A 340 7.26 4.19 13.10
C ILE A 340 7.24 4.71 14.54
N LEU A 341 8.04 4.13 15.44
CA LEU A 341 8.11 4.58 16.84
C LEU A 341 8.54 6.05 16.95
N GLN A 342 9.55 6.47 16.18
CA GLN A 342 10.00 7.87 16.13
C GLN A 342 8.92 8.82 15.60
N ALA A 343 8.11 8.38 14.62
CA ALA A 343 7.01 9.21 14.12
C ALA A 343 5.89 9.43 15.15
N VAL A 344 5.78 8.57 16.16
CA VAL A 344 4.78 8.67 17.23
C VAL A 344 5.25 9.55 18.38
N GLU A 345 6.56 9.78 18.56
CA GLU A 345 7.08 10.60 19.67
C GLU A 345 6.47 12.02 19.71
N PRO A 346 6.39 12.78 18.59
CA PRO A 346 5.76 14.10 18.62
C PRO A 346 4.27 14.05 19.01
N LEU A 347 3.58 12.94 18.74
CA LEU A 347 2.18 12.75 19.16
C LEU A 347 2.08 12.54 20.68
N LYS A 348 3.02 11.79 21.29
CA LYS A 348 3.12 11.64 22.75
C LYS A 348 3.38 12.97 23.44
N GLU A 349 4.23 13.81 22.86
CA GLU A 349 4.55 15.14 23.38
C GLU A 349 3.34 16.10 23.38
N LEU A 350 2.28 15.80 22.62
CA LEU A 350 1.03 16.58 22.66
C LEU A 350 0.14 16.25 23.86
N LEU A 351 0.28 15.07 24.50
CA LEU A 351 -0.57 14.66 25.62
C LEU A 351 -0.60 15.69 26.76
N PRO A 352 0.54 16.20 27.27
CA PRO A 352 0.52 17.23 28.31
C PRO A 352 -0.16 18.52 27.84
N SER A 353 -0.04 18.87 26.55
CA SER A 353 -0.70 20.06 26.00
C SER A 353 -2.22 19.90 25.96
N ILE A 354 -2.73 18.73 25.58
CA ILE A 354 -4.17 18.43 25.62
C ILE A 354 -4.67 18.48 27.07
N MET A 355 -3.91 17.90 28.01
CA MET A 355 -4.24 17.91 29.43
C MET A 355 -4.30 19.34 30.00
N ASN A 356 -3.31 20.18 29.68
CA ASN A 356 -3.29 21.58 30.12
C ASN A 356 -4.49 22.39 29.59
N VAL A 357 -4.92 22.14 28.35
CA VAL A 357 -6.14 22.75 27.81
C VAL A 357 -7.35 22.33 28.63
N MET A 358 -7.53 21.04 28.89
CA MET A 358 -8.63 20.52 29.72
C MET A 358 -8.62 21.11 31.13
N ILE A 359 -7.47 21.11 31.81
CA ILE A 359 -7.30 21.69 33.15
C ILE A 359 -7.67 23.17 33.14
N GLY A 360 -7.14 23.94 32.18
CA GLY A 360 -7.44 25.36 32.04
C GLY A 360 -8.94 25.64 31.96
N ILE A 361 -9.70 24.75 31.31
CA ILE A 361 -11.15 24.92 31.24
C ILE A 361 -11.85 24.55 32.54
N ILE A 362 -11.49 23.43 33.17
CA ILE A 362 -12.07 23.04 34.46
C ILE A 362 -11.86 24.17 35.47
N VAL A 363 -10.66 24.76 35.48
CA VAL A 363 -10.32 25.92 36.30
C VAL A 363 -11.18 27.12 35.95
N LYS A 364 -11.36 27.44 34.66
CA LYS A 364 -12.22 28.55 34.21
C LYS A 364 -13.68 28.38 34.64
N LYS A 365 -14.27 27.20 34.44
CA LYS A 365 -15.64 26.87 34.88
C LYS A 365 -15.77 26.97 36.40
N SER A 366 -14.83 26.39 37.14
CA SER A 366 -14.82 26.46 38.61
C SER A 366 -14.69 27.90 39.12
N ASN A 367 -13.89 28.73 38.44
CA ASN A 367 -13.74 30.15 38.79
C ASN A 367 -15.02 30.97 38.58
N GLU A 368 -15.83 30.66 37.56
CA GLU A 368 -17.15 31.30 37.40
C GLU A 368 -18.06 30.99 38.60
N ASP A 369 -18.12 29.72 39.02
CA ASP A 369 -18.89 29.32 40.21
C ASP A 369 -18.35 29.96 41.51
N LEU A 370 -17.03 30.15 41.60
CA LEU A 370 -16.39 30.85 42.73
C LEU A 370 -16.78 32.34 42.81
N LYS A 371 -17.14 33.01 41.70
CA LYS A 371 -17.62 34.42 41.76
C LYS A 371 -18.85 34.56 42.63
N HIS A 372 -19.69 33.53 42.71
CA HIS A 372 -20.91 33.53 43.50
C HIS A 372 -20.64 33.49 45.02
N LEU A 373 -19.43 33.12 45.45
CA LEU A 373 -19.03 33.15 46.87
C LEU A 373 -19.09 34.57 47.47
N LYS A 374 -18.91 35.62 46.67
CA LYS A 374 -18.98 37.02 47.14
C LYS A 374 -20.34 37.38 47.76
N GLY A 375 -21.42 36.67 47.38
CA GLY A 375 -22.76 36.86 47.95
C GLY A 375 -22.95 36.25 49.34
N ILE A 376 -22.09 35.31 49.76
CA ILE A 376 -22.24 34.55 51.02
C ILE A 376 -22.11 35.46 52.24
N THR A 377 -21.21 36.44 52.20
CA THR A 377 -21.01 37.40 53.30
C THR A 377 -22.28 38.20 53.59
N ALA A 378 -23.10 38.48 52.58
CA ALA A 378 -24.38 39.16 52.74
C ALA A 378 -25.47 38.23 53.31
N THR A 379 -25.53 36.98 52.85
CA THR A 379 -26.53 35.98 53.31
C THR A 379 -26.28 35.50 54.74
N TYR A 380 -25.01 35.32 55.14
CA TYR A 380 -24.64 34.88 56.48
C TYR A 380 -24.90 35.96 57.54
N ARG A 381 -24.70 37.25 57.20
CA ARG A 381 -24.98 38.37 58.10
C ARG A 381 -26.47 38.53 58.45
N LEU A 382 -27.38 37.97 57.65
CA LEU A 382 -28.83 38.06 57.84
C LEU A 382 -29.40 36.95 58.74
N THR A 383 -28.64 35.91 59.08
CA THR A 383 -29.17 34.74 59.81
C THR A 383 -28.32 34.39 61.02
N ASN A 384 -28.88 34.61 62.22
CA ASN A 384 -28.25 34.29 63.52
C ASN A 384 -28.32 32.78 63.86
N LYS A 385 -28.33 31.90 62.85
CA LYS A 385 -28.48 30.43 63.01
C LYS A 385 -27.21 29.71 62.62
N LEU A 386 -26.77 28.76 63.45
CA LEU A 386 -25.66 27.85 63.14
C LEU A 386 -26.03 26.95 61.95
N ALA A 387 -25.17 26.89 60.94
CA ALA A 387 -25.40 26.10 59.73
C ALA A 387 -25.25 24.59 60.02
N VAL A 388 -26.26 23.79 59.66
CA VAL A 388 -26.31 22.33 59.89
C VAL A 388 -26.03 21.51 58.62
N ARG A 389 -25.91 22.18 57.46
CA ARG A 389 -25.63 21.55 56.16
C ARG A 389 -24.49 22.28 55.45
N HIS A 390 -23.75 21.55 54.61
CA HIS A 390 -22.75 22.15 53.75
C HIS A 390 -23.40 23.18 52.82
N SER A 391 -22.65 24.23 52.49
CA SER A 391 -23.10 25.26 51.58
C SER A 391 -23.45 24.66 50.21
N PRO A 392 -24.58 25.03 49.58
CA PRO A 392 -24.93 24.57 48.23
C PRO A 392 -23.88 25.02 47.19
N TYR A 393 -23.11 26.07 47.49
CA TYR A 393 -21.99 26.54 46.66
C TYR A 393 -20.84 25.52 46.58
N VAL A 394 -20.63 24.70 47.62
CA VAL A 394 -19.58 23.65 47.59
C VAL A 394 -19.91 22.61 46.51
N SER A 395 -21.20 22.26 46.38
CA SER A 395 -21.65 21.35 45.33
C SER A 395 -21.55 21.98 43.94
N GLY A 396 -21.76 23.30 43.82
CA GLY A 396 -21.58 24.06 42.57
C GLY A 396 -20.11 24.12 42.13
N ILE A 397 -19.19 24.49 43.01
CA ILE A 397 -17.74 24.59 42.70
C ILE A 397 -17.15 23.25 42.26
N LEU A 398 -17.65 22.15 42.84
CA LEU A 398 -17.19 20.79 42.50
C LEU A 398 -17.97 20.20 41.32
N HIS A 399 -19.04 20.85 40.85
CA HIS A 399 -19.87 20.34 39.76
C HIS A 399 -19.10 20.16 38.44
N PRO A 400 -18.20 21.09 38.01
CA PRO A 400 -17.35 20.87 36.85
C PRO A 400 -16.45 19.63 36.95
N LEU A 401 -16.04 19.26 38.18
CA LEU A 401 -15.26 18.04 38.45
C LEU A 401 -16.13 16.77 38.53
N LYS A 402 -17.44 16.93 38.72
CA LYS A 402 -18.41 15.84 38.94
C LYS A 402 -19.19 15.45 37.68
N VAL A 403 -19.43 16.41 36.78
CA VAL A 403 -20.22 16.24 35.54
C VAL A 403 -19.33 15.95 34.34
N ASN A 404 -18.08 16.42 34.35
CA ASN A 404 -17.09 15.87 33.46
C ASN A 404 -16.67 14.54 34.08
N ASP A 405 -17.11 13.42 33.49
CA ASP A 405 -16.81 12.03 33.87
C ASP A 405 -15.30 11.68 33.79
N PHE A 406 -14.39 12.60 34.14
CA PHE A 406 -12.96 12.38 34.32
C PHE A 406 -12.66 11.18 35.24
N LEU A 407 -13.56 10.90 36.18
CA LEU A 407 -13.40 9.87 37.20
C LEU A 407 -14.14 8.55 36.90
N PHE A 408 -14.98 8.49 35.86
CA PHE A 408 -15.86 7.33 35.62
C PHE A 408 -15.59 6.54 34.34
N TYR A 409 -14.70 7.00 33.44
CA TYR A 409 -14.14 6.12 32.41
C TYR A 409 -13.00 5.29 33.01
N PRO A 410 -13.15 3.94 33.14
CA PRO A 410 -12.13 3.08 33.75
C PRO A 410 -10.75 3.20 33.08
N SER A 411 -10.73 3.52 31.78
CA SER A 411 -9.53 3.76 30.97
C SER A 411 -8.85 5.10 31.25
N CYS A 412 -9.58 6.16 31.60
CA CYS A 412 -8.99 7.45 31.99
C CYS A 412 -8.45 7.44 33.43
N PHE A 413 -9.05 6.64 34.32
CA PHE A 413 -8.56 6.50 35.70
C PHE A 413 -7.17 5.82 35.77
N MET A 414 -6.87 4.90 34.84
CA MET A 414 -5.52 4.32 34.71
C MET A 414 -4.49 5.34 34.23
N ILE A 415 -4.87 6.25 33.32
CA ILE A 415 -3.96 7.27 32.78
C ILE A 415 -3.55 8.27 33.87
N PHE A 416 -4.47 8.70 34.73
CA PHE A 416 -4.16 9.62 35.83
C PHE A 416 -3.44 8.97 37.04
N SER A 417 -3.49 7.64 37.19
CA SER A 417 -2.81 6.95 38.30
C SER A 417 -1.33 6.69 38.05
N PHE A 418 -0.83 6.82 36.82
CA PHE A 418 0.58 6.56 36.49
C PHE A 418 1.49 7.80 36.54
N ASP A 419 0.96 9.02 36.43
CA ASP A 419 1.74 10.28 36.47
C ASP A 419 1.75 10.98 37.85
N LEU A 420 1.19 10.35 38.88
CA LEU A 420 1.27 10.77 40.28
C LEU A 420 2.17 9.81 41.06
N ASN A 421 3.46 9.77 40.71
CA ASN A 421 4.56 9.34 41.58
C ASN A 421 5.88 9.99 41.18
#